data_AF-A0A9C7UJ86-F1
#
_entry.id   AF-A0A9C7UJ86-F1
#
_cell.length_a   1.000
_cell.length_b   1.000
_cell.length_c   1.000
_cell.angle_alpha   90.00
_cell.angle_beta   90.00
_cell.angle_gamma   90.00
#
_symmetry.space_group_name_H-M   'P 1'
#
loop_
_entity.id
_entity.type
_entity.pdbx_description
1 polymer ?
#
loop_
_entity_poly.entity_id
_entity_poly.type
_entity_poly.pdbx_seq_one_letter_code
_entity_poly.pdbx_strand_id
1 'polypeptide(L)' 'MLWRALSHVDCGFYIDIGAHHPTIDSVSLAFYERGWTGIDVEPVPDCAALLREHRPKNEVVEMALSITLESFL' A
#
# COMPACT_ATOMS: atom_id res chain seq x y z
N MET A 1 10.03 -7.38 -10.41
CA MET A 1 9.61 -7.38 -11.84
C MET A 1 8.92 -6.09 -12.26
N LEU A 2 7.97 -5.55 -11.47
CA LEU A 2 7.20 -4.35 -11.82
C LEU A 2 8.05 -3.11 -12.15
N TRP A 3 9.16 -2.89 -11.43
CA TRP A 3 10.05 -1.75 -11.71
C TRP A 3 10.56 -1.72 -13.15
N ARG A 4 10.87 -2.87 -13.76
CA ARG A 4 11.32 -2.91 -15.17
C ARG A 4 10.26 -2.42 -16.15
N ALA A 5 8.98 -2.60 -15.83
CA ALA A 5 7.88 -2.18 -16.67
C ALA A 5 7.51 -0.71 -16.43
N LEU A 6 7.65 -0.23 -15.19
CA LEU A 6 7.12 1.06 -14.73
C LEU A 6 8.19 2.12 -14.46
N SER A 7 9.48 1.82 -14.63
CA SER A 7 10.58 2.75 -14.30
C SER A 7 10.59 4.06 -15.10
N HIS A 8 9.80 4.15 -16.16
CA HIS A 8 9.67 5.35 -16.99
C HIS A 8 8.57 6.30 -16.50
N VAL A 9 7.81 5.91 -15.47
CA VAL A 9 6.76 6.73 -14.86
C VAL A 9 7.33 7.38 -13.60
N ASP A 10 7.45 8.71 -13.64
CA ASP A 10 7.91 9.52 -12.51
C ASP A 10 6.73 9.84 -11.58
N CYS A 11 6.97 9.76 -10.26
CA CYS A 11 6.01 10.16 -9.22
C CYS A 11 4.59 9.61 -9.43
N GLY A 12 4.46 8.34 -9.78
CA GLY A 12 3.15 7.72 -10.04
C GLY A 12 2.31 7.53 -8.78
N PHE A 13 1.08 7.05 -8.98
CA PHE A 13 0.13 6.75 -7.91
C PHE A 13 -0.22 5.27 -7.91
N TYR A 14 -0.21 4.63 -6.75
CA TYR A 14 -0.56 3.21 -6.62
C TYR A 14 -1.67 2.96 -5.59
N ILE A 15 -2.30 1.80 -5.70
CA ILE A 15 -3.20 1.25 -4.69
C ILE A 15 -2.64 -0.12 -4.32
N ASP A 16 -2.17 -0.29 -3.09
CA ASP A 16 -1.56 -1.52 -2.58
C ASP A 16 -2.57 -2.28 -1.72
N ILE A 17 -3.03 -3.42 -2.22
CA ILE A 17 -4.09 -4.22 -1.60
C ILE A 17 -3.49 -5.39 -0.85
N GLY A 18 -3.68 -5.43 0.47
CA GLY A 18 -2.93 -6.33 1.35
C GLY A 18 -1.50 -5.83 1.53
N ALA A 19 -1.35 -4.54 1.86
CA ALA A 19 -0.06 -3.86 1.94
C ALA A 19 0.88 -4.44 3.01
N HIS A 20 0.34 -5.12 4.03
CA HIS A 20 1.09 -5.83 5.07
C HIS A 20 2.18 -4.95 5.72
N HIS A 21 3.34 -5.52 6.03
CA HIS A 21 4.46 -4.81 6.64
C HIS A 21 5.06 -3.79 5.65
N PRO A 22 5.32 -2.53 6.05
CA PRO A 22 5.84 -1.49 5.15
C PRO A 22 7.26 -1.73 4.62
N THR A 23 7.93 -2.84 4.93
CA THR A 23 9.35 -3.03 4.54
C THR A 23 9.67 -4.48 4.23
N ILE A 24 9.15 -5.42 5.05
CA ILE A 24 9.32 -6.84 4.83
C ILE A 24 8.40 -7.26 3.69
N ASP A 25 9.00 -7.82 2.63
CA ASP A 25 8.31 -8.28 1.42
C ASP A 25 7.41 -7.24 0.72
N SER A 26 7.66 -5.94 0.98
CA SER A 26 6.88 -4.84 0.41
C SER A 26 7.28 -4.55 -1.03
N VAL A 27 6.38 -4.82 -1.97
CA VAL A 27 6.56 -4.46 -3.38
C VAL A 27 6.43 -2.94 -3.58
N SER A 28 5.49 -2.32 -2.86
CA SER A 28 5.21 -0.88 -2.94
C SER A 28 6.34 0.00 -2.38
N LEU A 29 7.18 -0.51 -1.46
CA LEU A 29 8.36 0.21 -0.96
C LEU A 29 9.27 0.70 -2.10
N ALA A 30 9.53 -0.14 -3.10
CA ALA A 30 10.40 0.21 -4.22
C ALA A 30 9.87 1.42 -5.02
N PHE A 31 8.55 1.60 -5.08
CA PHE A 31 7.92 2.74 -5.74
C PHE A 31 7.87 3.96 -4.82
N TYR A 32 7.51 3.76 -3.55
CA TYR A 32 7.43 4.82 -2.55
C TYR A 32 8.76 5.56 -2.38
N GLU A 33 9.88 4.83 -2.30
CA GLU A 33 11.23 5.40 -2.22
C GLU A 33 11.60 6.25 -3.45
N ARG A 34 10.87 6.09 -4.56
CA ARG A 34 11.06 6.83 -5.81
C ARG A 34 10.02 7.93 -6.01
N GLY A 35 9.38 8.34 -4.93
CA GLY A 35 8.47 9.49 -4.90
C GLY A 35 7.04 9.17 -5.32
N TRP A 36 6.71 7.90 -5.58
CA TRP A 36 5.32 7.52 -5.76
C TRP A 36 4.56 7.64 -4.43
N THR A 37 3.29 7.95 -4.51
CA THR A 37 2.36 7.95 -3.36
C THR A 37 1.17 7.05 -3.68
N GLY A 38 0.29 6.82 -2.71
CA GLY A 38 -0.82 5.92 -2.94
C GLY A 38 -1.77 5.72 -1.78
N ILE A 39 -2.56 4.66 -1.92
CA ILE A 39 -3.42 4.12 -0.87
C ILE A 39 -2.90 2.75 -0.50
N ASP A 40 -2.62 2.53 0.79
CA ASP A 40 -2.30 1.22 1.35
C ASP A 40 -3.58 0.68 2.03
N VAL A 41 -4.06 -0.49 1.59
CA VAL A 41 -5.22 -1.16 2.19
C VAL A 41 -4.76 -2.40 2.94
N GLU A 42 -5.00 -2.42 4.25
CA GLU A 42 -4.51 -3.48 5.14
C GLU A 42 -5.45 -3.70 6.33
N PRO A 43 -6.08 -4.89 6.47
CA PRO A 43 -7.02 -5.15 7.57
C PRO A 43 -6.36 -5.35 8.95
N VAL A 44 -5.07 -5.72 9.04
CA VAL A 44 -4.40 -5.98 10.32
C VAL A 44 -4.00 -4.67 10.99
N PRO A 45 -4.55 -4.31 12.17
CA PRO A 45 -4.32 -3.00 12.80
C PRO A 45 -2.85 -2.68 13.04
N ASP A 46 -2.05 -3.66 13.47
CA ASP A 46 -0.61 -3.47 13.70
C ASP A 46 0.14 -3.13 12.41
N CYS A 47 -0.21 -3.77 11.29
CA CYS A 47 0.39 -3.46 9.99
C CYS A 47 -0.09 -2.09 9.49
N ALA A 48 -1.38 -1.77 9.64
CA ALA A 48 -1.92 -0.46 9.28
C ALA A 48 -1.26 0.68 10.08
N ALA A 49 -0.99 0.48 11.37
CA ALA A 49 -0.26 1.44 12.20
C ALA A 49 1.18 1.66 11.69
N LEU A 50 1.90 0.57 11.39
CA LEU A 50 3.24 0.65 10.80
C LEU A 50 3.24 1.36 9.45
N LEU A 51 2.26 1.09 8.59
CA LEU A 51 2.10 1.77 7.30
C LEU A 51 1.90 3.28 7.52
N ARG A 52 1.03 3.71 8.43
CA ARG A 52 0.83 5.14 8.74
C ARG A 52 2.12 5.83 9.20
N GLU A 53 2.92 5.14 10.01
CA GLU A 53 4.21 5.65 10.48
C GLU A 53 5.25 5.75 9.33
N HIS A 54 5.38 4.70 8.52
CA HIS A 54 6.45 4.57 7.52
C HIS A 54 6.09 5.17 6.16
N ARG A 55 4.80 5.42 5.91
CA ARG A 55 4.22 5.94 4.66
C ARG A 55 3.33 7.16 4.92
N PRO A 56 3.84 8.23 5.57
CA PRO A 56 3.02 9.39 5.94
C PRO A 56 2.42 10.17 4.75
N LYS A 57 2.87 9.89 3.52
CA LYS A 57 2.31 10.48 2.29
C LYS A 57 1.19 9.65 1.67
N ASN A 58 0.97 8.42 2.15
CA ASN A 58 -0.08 7.55 1.67
C ASN A 58 -1.31 7.65 2.57
N GLU A 59 -2.47 7.43 1.97
CA GLU A 59 -3.68 7.15 2.73
C GLU A 59 -3.67 5.68 3.15
N VAL A 60 -3.97 5.40 4.42
CA VAL A 60 -4.02 4.02 4.94
C VAL A 60 -5.46 3.69 5.32
N VAL A 61 -6.02 2.72 4.59
CA VAL A 61 -7.38 2.21 4.79
C VAL A 61 -7.30 0.88 5.52
N GLU A 62 -7.71 0.89 6.79
CA GLU A 62 -7.68 -0.29 7.66
C GLU A 62 -8.95 -1.13 7.48
N MET A 63 -8.97 -1.95 6.43
CA MET A 63 -10.15 -2.71 6.02
C MET A 63 -9.79 -3.94 5.18
N ALA A 64 -10.61 -4.99 5.28
CA ALA A 64 -10.57 -6.11 4.35
C ALA A 64 -11.35 -5.78 3.07
N LEU A 65 -10.78 -6.10 1.91
CA LEU A 65 -11.46 -5.89 0.63
C LEU A 65 -12.19 -7.15 0.18
N SER A 66 -13.42 -6.95 -0.31
CA SER A 66 -14.26 -7.97 -0.91
C SER A 66 -14.87 -7.44 -2.20
N ILE A 67 -15.21 -8.36 -3.11
CA ILE A 67 -15.95 -8.05 -4.34
C ILE A 67 -17.46 -7.87 -4.09
N THR A 68 -17.93 -8.13 -2.86
CA THR A 68 -19.32 -7.97 -2.43
C THR A 68 -19.35 -7.12 -1.16
N LEU A 69 -20.41 -6.33 -1.01
CA LEU A 69 -20.70 -5.61 0.22
C LEU A 69 -21.26 -6.59 1.24
N GLU A 70 -20.39 -7.36 1.88
CA GLU A 70 -20.74 -8.11 3.09
C GLU A 70 -20.19 -7.36 4.30
N SER A 71 -21.10 -6.91 5.16
CA SER A 71 -20.74 -6.40 6.48
C SER A 71 -20.20 -7.56 7.31
N PHE A 72 -18.98 -7.45 7.84
CA PHE A 72 -18.50 -8.35 8.88
C PHE A 72 -19.18 -7.99 10.22
N LEU A 73 -20.48 -8.28 10.31
CA LEU A 73 -21.31 -8.32 11.53
C LEU A 73 -22.33 -9.44 11.43
#